data_AF-A0A4Y2VNI5-F1
#
_entry.id   AF-A0A4Y2VNI5-F1
#
_cell.length_a   1.000
_cell.length_b   1.000
_cell.length_c   1.000
_cell.angle_alpha   90.00
_cell.angle_beta   90.00
_cell.angle_gamma   90.00
#
_symmetry.space_group_name_H-M   'P 1'
#
loop_
_entity.id
_entity.type
_entity.pdbx_description
1 polymer ?
#
loop_
_entity_poly.entity_id
_entity_poly.type
_entity_poly.pdbx_seq_one_letter_code
_entity_poly.pdbx_strand_id
1 'polypeptide(L)' 'HKCYIVATCDKDLKRRIRKIPGVPIMYINNHRYSIERMPDAYGAPRL' A
#
# COMPACT_ATOMS: atom_id res chain seq x y z
N HIS A 1 -14.58 -10.00 5.53
CA HIS A 1 -13.35 -10.43 4.82
C HIS A 1 -12.91 -9.34 3.86
N LYS A 2 -11.68 -8.84 4.00
CA LYS A 2 -11.03 -7.95 3.04
C LYS A 2 -9.92 -8.77 2.39
N CYS A 3 -10.07 -9.12 1.11
CA CYS A 3 -9.20 -10.04 0.40
C CYS A 3 -8.71 -9.39 -0.90
N TYR A 4 -8.12 -8.21 -0.78
CA TYR A 4 -7.61 -7.46 -1.93
C TYR A 4 -6.46 -6.53 -1.53
N ILE A 5 -5.64 -6.21 -2.52
CA ILE A 5 -4.63 -5.15 -2.45
C ILE A 5 -5.09 -4.04 -3.38
N VAL A 6 -4.99 -2.78 -2.96
CA VAL A 6 -5.33 -1.65 -3.83
C VAL A 6 -4.07 -1.10 -4.47
N ALA A 7 -3.98 -1.17 -5.80
CA ALA A 7 -2.90 -0.58 -6.58
C ALA A 7 -3.26 0.84 -7.00
N THR A 8 -2.58 1.86 -6.46
CA THR A 8 -2.82 3.25 -6.83
C THR A 8 -1.64 4.18 -6.49
N CYS A 9 -1.42 5.19 -7.33
CA CYS A 9 -0.52 6.30 -7.04
C CYS A 9 -1.25 7.57 -6.57
N ASP A 10 -2.58 7.56 -6.47
CA ASP A 10 -3.38 8.72 -6.05
C ASP A 10 -3.24 8.98 -4.54
N LYS A 11 -2.85 10.22 -4.18
CA LYS A 11 -2.50 10.58 -2.81
C LYS A 11 -3.70 10.54 -1.86
N ASP A 12 -4.87 10.99 -2.32
CA ASP A 12 -6.06 11.09 -1.46
C ASP A 12 -6.78 9.75 -1.32
N LEU A 13 -6.78 8.92 -2.35
CA LEU A 13 -7.21 7.53 -2.28
C LEU A 13 -6.33 6.75 -1.29
N LYS A 14 -5.00 6.90 -1.36
CA LYS A 14 -4.10 6.31 -0.35
C LYS A 14 -4.44 6.78 1.06
N ARG A 15 -4.70 8.07 1.27
CA ARG A 15 -5.09 8.65 2.58
C ARG A 15 -6.38 8.00 3.10
N ARG A 16 -7.35 7.75 2.22
CA ARG A 16 -8.62 7.08 2.57
C ARG A 16 -8.40 5.60 2.90
N ILE A 17 -7.62 4.87 2.11
CA ILE A 17 -7.37 3.43 2.31
C ILE A 17 -6.53 3.17 3.56
N ARG A 18 -5.58 4.05 3.91
CA ARG A 18 -4.78 3.93 5.15
C ARG A 18 -5.65 3.90 6.42
N LYS A 19 -6.84 4.52 6.40
CA LYS A 19 -7.82 4.46 7.50
C LYS A 19 -8.48 3.08 7.64
N ILE A 20 -8.47 2.26 6.59
CA ILE A 20 -9.08 0.93 6.57
C ILE A 20 -8.03 -0.09 7.02
N PRO A 21 -8.17 -0.77 8.18
CA PRO A 21 -7.26 -1.84 8.58
C PRO A 21 -7.41 -3.07 7.69
N GLY A 22 -6.31 -3.77 7.44
CA GLY A 22 -6.26 -5.00 6.66
C GLY A 22 -6.33 -4.83 5.13
N VAL A 23 -6.14 -3.61 4.62
CA VAL A 23 -6.04 -3.35 3.17
C VAL A 23 -4.65 -2.80 2.84
N PRO A 24 -3.80 -3.61 2.19
CA PRO A 24 -2.51 -3.15 1.69
C PRO A 24 -2.67 -2.21 0.48
N ILE A 25 -1.67 -1.36 0.29
CA ILE A 25 -1.61 -0.41 -0.84
C ILE A 25 -0.36 -0.73 -1.66
N MET A 26 -0.53 -1.05 -2.95
CA MET A 26 0.57 -1.18 -3.90
C MET A 26 0.69 0.11 -4.73
N TYR A 27 1.92 0.54 -5.03
CA TYR A 27 2.18 1.69 -5.88
C TYR A 27 3.52 1.56 -6.59
N ILE A 28 3.73 2.37 -7.63
CA ILE A 28 5.00 2.41 -8.34
C ILE A 28 5.90 3.47 -7.69
N ASN A 29 7.14 3.09 -7.40
CA ASN A 29 8.19 3.99 -6.99
C ASN A 29 9.52 3.54 -7.62
N ASN A 30 10.25 4.46 -8.24
CA ASN A 30 11.54 4.18 -8.87
C ASN A 30 11.51 2.94 -9.81
N HIS A 31 10.53 2.89 -10.73
CA HIS A 31 10.31 1.76 -11.65
C HIS A 31 10.08 0.39 -10.97
N ARG A 32 9.73 0.36 -9.68
CA ARG A 32 9.44 -0.86 -8.92
C ARG A 32 8.07 -0.76 -8.26
N TYR A 33 7.47 -1.92 -8.00
CA TYR A 33 6.27 -2.00 -7.15
C TYR A 33 6.68 -1.97 -5.68
N SER A 34 6.06 -1.09 -4.91
CA SER A 34 6.21 -1.01 -3.46
C SER A 34 4.85 -1.26 -2.80
N ILE A 35 4.86 -1.95 -1.67
CA ILE A 35 3.65 -2.30 -0.93
C ILE A 35 3.74 -1.72 0.48
N GLU A 36 2.75 -0.91 0.85
CA GLU A 36 2.57 -0.40 2.22
C GLU A 36 1.71 -1.37 3.05
N ARG A 37 1.98 -1.44 4.37
CA ARG A 37 1.17 -2.15 5.39
C ARG A 37 1.04 -3.66 5.20
N MET A 38 2.00 -4.27 4.51
CA MET A 38 2.21 -5.71 4.54
C MET A 38 3.17 -6.04 5.69
N PRO A 39 2.77 -6.87 6.68
CA PRO A 39 3.63 -7.25 7.81
C PRO A 39 4.97 -7.85 7.38
N ASP A 40 4.97 -8.58 6.26
CA ASP A 40 6.15 -9.30 5.74
C ASP A 40 6.79 -8.60 4.52
N ALA A 41 6.39 -7.36 4.19
CA ALA A 41 6.94 -6.67 3.02
C ALA A 41 8.36 -6.18 3.28
N TYR A 42 9.34 -7.04 2.94
CA TYR A 42 10.72 -6.66 2.72
C TYR A 42 10.80 -5.55 1.65
N GLY A 43 11.29 -4.37 2.03
CA GLY A 43 11.68 -3.32 1.08
C GLY A 43 10.82 -2.04 1.04
N ALA A 44 9.75 -1.94 1.83
CA ALA A 44 9.12 -0.63 2.05
C ALA A 44 10.00 0.20 3.00
N PRO A 45 10.26 1.49 2.72
CA PRO A 45 10.92 2.36 3.69
C PRO A 45 10.14 2.30 5.00
N ARG A 46 10.84 2.03 6.11
CA ARG A 46 10.26 2.25 7.44
C ARG A 46 10.03 3.77 7.52
N LEU A 47 8.77 4.19 7.41
CA LEU A 47 8.36 5.54 7.82
C LEU A 47 8.67 5.72 9.30
#